data_AF-A0A948E5S8-F1
#
_entry.id   AF-A0A948E5S8-F1
#
_cell.length_a   1.000
_cell.length_b   1.000
_cell.length_c   1.000
_cell.angle_alpha   90.00
_cell.angle_beta   90.00
_cell.angle_gamma   90.00
#
_symmetry.space_group_name_H-M   'P 1'
#
loop_
_entity.id
_entity.type
_entity.pdbx_description
1 polymer ?
#
loop_
_entity_poly.entity_id
_entity_poly.type
_entity_poly.pdbx_seq_one_letter_code
_entity_poly.pdbx_strand_id
1 'polypeptide(L)'
;TQCGTTEDDNCPLVYNPDQEDSDNDGVGDACDNCPDTPNPDQWDVNQDGIGDACDDSTADAGARHMNLNARLHRMVAAKTMDSDAFLSAYKGSAPDALRALRAALRERMGLSGSPARRV
;
A
#
# COMPACT_ATOMS: atom_id res chain seq x y z
N THR A 1 15.39 -31.80 1.62
CA THR A 1 14.63 -30.72 0.97
C THR A 1 14.74 -29.51 1.85
N GLN A 2 15.57 -28.54 1.45
CA GLN A 2 15.81 -27.34 2.23
C GLN A 2 14.89 -26.26 1.66
N CYS A 3 13.80 -25.97 2.36
CA CYS A 3 13.13 -24.68 2.24
C CYS A 3 14.19 -23.63 2.59
N GLY A 4 14.27 -22.53 1.84
CA GLY A 4 15.24 -21.47 2.06
C GLY A 4 15.36 -21.12 3.54
N THR A 5 16.56 -20.83 4.01
CA THR A 5 16.72 -20.22 5.33
C THR A 5 15.90 -18.93 5.34
N THR A 6 15.19 -18.63 6.43
CA THR A 6 14.21 -17.53 6.54
C THR A 6 14.72 -16.13 6.16
N GLU A 7 16.02 -15.97 5.99
CA GLU A 7 16.68 -14.72 5.63
C GLU A 7 16.86 -14.54 4.11
N ASP A 8 16.72 -15.61 3.32
CA ASP A 8 16.92 -15.61 1.86
C ASP A 8 15.68 -16.11 1.11
N ASP A 9 14.52 -16.20 1.77
CA ASP A 9 13.26 -16.64 1.15
C ASP A 9 12.47 -15.44 0.59
N ASN A 10 12.45 -15.31 -0.73
CA ASN A 10 11.72 -14.25 -1.44
C ASN A 10 10.21 -14.54 -1.58
N CYS A 11 9.72 -15.70 -1.15
CA CYS A 11 8.29 -16.01 -1.02
C CYS A 11 7.98 -16.84 0.24
N PRO A 12 8.06 -16.26 1.46
CA PRO A 12 7.93 -17.02 2.72
C PRO A 12 6.62 -17.80 2.92
N LEU A 13 5.58 -17.46 2.15
CA LEU A 13 4.24 -18.06 2.21
C LEU A 13 3.93 -19.00 1.03
N VAL A 14 4.80 -19.07 0.02
CA VAL A 14 4.61 -19.87 -1.20
C VAL A 14 5.82 -20.76 -1.41
N TYR A 15 5.61 -22.06 -1.62
CA TYR A 15 6.72 -22.98 -1.87
C TYR A 15 7.37 -22.72 -3.24
N ASN A 16 8.58 -22.16 -3.23
CA ASN A 16 9.37 -21.85 -4.42
C ASN A 16 10.86 -22.19 -4.21
N PRO A 17 11.25 -23.48 -4.28
CA PRO A 17 12.61 -23.92 -3.96
C PRO A 17 13.70 -23.35 -4.88
N ASP A 18 13.31 -22.92 -6.08
CA ASP A 18 14.22 -22.34 -7.07
C ASP A 18 14.50 -20.86 -6.80
N GLN A 19 13.71 -20.20 -5.93
CA GLN A 19 13.88 -18.80 -5.52
C GLN A 19 14.06 -17.85 -6.72
N GLU A 20 13.38 -18.14 -7.83
CA GLU A 20 13.41 -17.32 -9.04
C GLU A 20 12.80 -15.93 -8.74
N ASP A 21 13.45 -14.90 -9.25
CA ASP A 21 13.12 -13.47 -9.11
C ASP A 21 13.61 -12.80 -10.39
N SER A 22 12.74 -12.76 -11.38
CA SER A 22 13.07 -12.41 -12.76
C SER A 22 13.41 -10.93 -12.94
N ASP A 23 12.84 -10.07 -12.10
CA ASP A 23 13.01 -8.62 -12.18
C ASP A 23 13.91 -8.02 -11.07
N ASN A 24 14.32 -8.84 -10.10
CA ASN A 24 15.21 -8.55 -8.98
C ASN A 24 14.67 -7.49 -8.01
N ASP A 25 13.37 -7.53 -7.73
CA ASP A 25 12.72 -6.61 -6.80
C ASP A 25 12.70 -7.11 -5.34
N GLY A 26 13.05 -8.39 -5.13
CA GLY A 26 13.08 -9.06 -3.82
C GLY A 26 11.82 -9.86 -3.47
N VAL A 27 10.85 -9.95 -4.37
CA VAL A 27 9.69 -10.84 -4.34
C VAL A 27 9.90 -11.92 -5.40
N GLY A 28 9.75 -13.19 -5.03
CA GLY A 28 9.98 -14.28 -5.98
C GLY A 28 8.83 -14.44 -6.98
N ASP A 29 9.12 -14.90 -8.19
CA ASP A 29 8.17 -15.10 -9.29
C ASP A 29 6.94 -15.94 -8.89
N ALA A 30 7.10 -16.82 -7.90
CA ALA A 30 6.02 -17.67 -7.39
C ALA A 30 4.95 -16.92 -6.57
N CYS A 31 5.28 -15.74 -6.05
CA CYS A 31 4.39 -14.91 -5.24
C CYS A 31 4.31 -13.45 -5.72
N ASP A 32 4.94 -13.14 -6.84
CA ASP A 32 4.94 -11.82 -7.48
C ASP A 32 3.72 -11.65 -8.39
N ASN A 33 2.97 -10.55 -8.20
CA ASN A 33 1.85 -10.16 -9.05
C ASN A 33 2.26 -9.41 -10.33
N CYS A 34 3.55 -9.13 -10.50
CA CYS A 34 4.19 -8.57 -11.70
C CYS A 34 5.60 -9.14 -11.96
N PRO A 35 5.76 -10.44 -12.29
CA PRO A 35 7.07 -11.13 -12.36
C PRO A 35 8.15 -10.52 -13.28
N ASP A 36 7.77 -9.65 -14.20
CA ASP A 36 8.66 -9.01 -15.16
C ASP A 36 8.82 -7.49 -14.92
N THR A 37 8.23 -6.92 -13.86
CA THR A 37 8.18 -5.48 -13.62
C THR A 37 8.32 -5.12 -12.14
N PRO A 38 9.47 -4.53 -11.72
CA PRO A 38 9.78 -4.37 -10.30
C PRO A 38 8.73 -3.59 -9.51
N ASN A 39 8.16 -4.23 -8.50
CA ASN A 39 7.16 -3.67 -7.59
C ASN A 39 7.22 -4.34 -6.19
N PRO A 40 8.24 -4.04 -5.35
CA PRO A 40 8.46 -4.72 -4.07
C PRO A 40 7.32 -4.58 -3.06
N ASP A 41 6.39 -3.65 -3.29
CA ASP A 41 5.23 -3.40 -2.46
C ASP A 41 3.98 -4.21 -2.89
N GLN A 42 4.04 -4.90 -4.03
CA GLN A 42 3.04 -5.86 -4.52
C GLN A 42 1.62 -5.29 -4.50
N TRP A 43 1.49 -4.03 -4.90
CA TRP A 43 0.19 -3.36 -4.91
C TRP A 43 -0.71 -3.92 -6.01
N ASP A 44 -1.93 -4.26 -5.62
CA ASP A 44 -3.03 -4.65 -6.50
C ASP A 44 -4.30 -4.04 -5.88
N VAL A 45 -4.74 -2.90 -6.42
CA VAL A 45 -5.86 -2.13 -5.87
C VAL A 45 -7.20 -2.81 -6.14
N ASN A 46 -7.33 -3.49 -7.27
CA ASN A 46 -8.59 -4.07 -7.74
C ASN A 46 -8.77 -5.54 -7.28
N GLN A 47 -7.71 -6.17 -6.77
CA GLN A 47 -7.61 -7.56 -6.29
C GLN A 47 -7.91 -8.60 -7.37
N ASP A 48 -7.50 -8.35 -8.61
CA ASP A 48 -7.63 -9.29 -9.71
C ASP A 48 -6.43 -10.23 -9.86
N GLY A 49 -5.37 -10.01 -9.07
CA GLY A 49 -4.14 -10.81 -9.07
C GLY A 49 -3.06 -10.29 -10.01
N ILE A 50 -3.29 -9.18 -10.70
CA ILE A 50 -2.30 -8.45 -11.51
C ILE A 50 -1.89 -7.21 -10.73
N GLY A 51 -0.59 -6.98 -10.57
CA GLY A 51 -0.12 -5.81 -9.84
C GLY A 51 -0.31 -4.51 -10.63
N ASP A 52 -0.56 -3.42 -9.90
CA ASP A 52 -0.71 -2.06 -10.44
C ASP A 52 0.48 -1.63 -11.33
N ALA A 53 1.66 -2.25 -11.13
CA ALA A 53 2.88 -1.95 -11.88
C ALA A 53 2.87 -2.51 -13.31
N CYS A 54 2.19 -3.64 -13.54
CA CYS A 54 2.11 -4.35 -14.81
C CYS A 54 0.69 -4.45 -15.36
N ASP A 55 -0.30 -3.91 -14.64
CA ASP A 55 -1.69 -3.86 -15.07
C ASP A 55 -1.91 -2.75 -16.13
N ASP A 56 -2.06 -3.17 -17.40
CA ASP A 56 -2.34 -2.28 -18.53
C ASP A 56 -3.84 -2.08 -18.77
N SER A 57 -4.69 -2.72 -17.96
CA SER A 57 -6.13 -2.66 -18.13
C SER A 57 -6.63 -1.25 -17.81
N THR A 58 -7.62 -0.79 -18.58
CA THR A 58 -8.18 0.56 -18.42
C THR A 58 -8.95 0.77 -17.10
N ALA A 59 -9.15 -0.28 -16.30
CA ALA A 59 -9.64 -0.15 -14.93
C ALA A 59 -8.54 0.40 -13.98
N ASP A 60 -7.28 0.27 -14.37
CA ASP A 60 -6.11 0.31 -13.46
C ASP A 60 -5.02 1.26 -13.96
N ALA A 61 -4.96 1.50 -15.29
CA ALA A 61 -4.13 2.50 -15.98
C ALA A 61 -4.33 3.96 -15.48
N GLY A 62 -5.13 4.18 -14.46
CA GLY A 62 -5.28 5.46 -13.79
C GLY A 62 -6.18 5.44 -12.56
N ALA A 63 -6.02 4.49 -11.64
CA ALA A 63 -6.79 4.46 -10.39
C ALA A 63 -6.43 5.60 -9.42
N ARG A 64 -6.83 6.82 -9.80
CA ARG A 64 -7.19 7.94 -8.90
C ARG A 64 -8.36 7.60 -7.97
N HIS A 65 -8.86 6.37 -8.00
CA HIS A 65 -9.78 5.82 -7.03
C HIS A 65 -9.11 4.72 -6.22
N MET A 66 -8.16 5.13 -5.37
CA MET A 66 -7.92 4.32 -4.18
C MET A 66 -9.26 4.15 -3.46
N ASN A 67 -9.76 2.92 -3.38
CA ASN A 67 -10.82 2.58 -2.45
C ASN A 67 -10.38 3.05 -1.05
N LEU A 68 -11.33 3.46 -0.19
CA LEU A 68 -11.04 3.81 1.20
C LEU A 68 -10.18 2.73 1.88
N ASN A 69 -10.41 1.45 1.55
CA ASN A 69 -9.59 0.32 2.00
C ASN A 69 -8.14 0.40 1.48
N ALA A 70 -7.92 0.67 0.20
CA ALA A 70 -6.57 0.85 -0.37
C ALA A 70 -5.85 2.10 0.17
N ARG A 71 -6.58 3.20 0.45
CA ARG A 71 -6.05 4.37 1.17
C ARG A 71 -5.63 4.02 2.59
N LEU A 72 -6.40 3.18 3.25
CA LEU A 72 -6.14 2.68 4.58
C LEU A 72 -4.88 1.80 4.59
N HIS A 73 -4.81 0.85 3.68
CA HIS A 73 -3.63 0.01 3.47
C HIS A 73 -2.40 0.83 3.11
N ARG A 74 -2.51 1.87 2.27
CA ARG A 74 -1.39 2.80 1.98
C ARG A 74 -0.93 3.59 3.20
N MET A 75 -1.85 3.97 4.09
CA MET A 75 -1.50 4.63 5.36
C MET A 75 -0.86 3.66 6.36
N VAL A 76 -1.18 2.36 6.28
CA VAL A 76 -0.63 1.30 7.15
C VAL A 76 0.71 0.76 6.61
N ALA A 77 0.83 0.56 5.30
CA ALA A 77 2.02 0.03 4.62
C ALA A 77 3.16 1.05 4.53
N ALA A 78 2.86 2.36 4.54
CA ALA A 78 3.85 3.43 4.51
C ALA A 78 4.70 3.58 5.80
N LYS A 79 4.74 2.57 6.68
CA LYS A 79 5.66 2.42 7.84
C LYS A 79 5.82 3.64 8.76
N THR A 80 4.85 4.56 8.76
CA THR A 80 4.95 5.86 9.44
C THR A 80 3.95 6.07 10.56
N MET A 81 3.13 5.08 10.92
CA MET A 81 2.27 5.18 12.10
C MET A 81 2.21 3.87 12.87
N ASP A 82 2.51 3.99 14.17
CA ASP A 82 2.35 2.95 15.20
C ASP A 82 0.96 2.31 15.12
N SER A 83 0.90 0.99 15.06
CA SER A 83 -0.32 0.19 14.89
C SER A 83 -1.39 0.51 15.94
N ASP A 84 -0.98 0.98 17.12
CA ASP A 84 -1.86 1.37 18.22
C ASP A 84 -2.55 2.73 17.97
N ALA A 85 -1.86 3.66 17.31
CA ALA A 85 -2.41 4.98 16.97
C ALA A 85 -3.53 4.89 15.91
N PHE A 86 -3.38 3.97 14.95
CA PHE A 86 -4.36 3.71 13.91
C PHE A 86 -5.66 3.08 14.46
N LEU A 87 -5.53 2.04 15.29
CA LEU A 87 -6.67 1.38 15.94
C LEU A 87 -7.41 2.31 16.91
N SER A 88 -6.70 3.20 17.59
CA SER A 88 -7.29 4.22 18.49
C SER A 88 -8.11 5.28 17.72
N ALA A 89 -7.60 5.75 16.58
CA ALA A 89 -8.33 6.67 15.71
C ALA A 89 -9.56 6.04 15.04
N TYR A 90 -9.49 4.74 14.71
CA TYR A 90 -10.58 4.02 14.06
C TYR A 90 -11.69 3.62 15.04
N LYS A 91 -11.35 3.06 16.21
CA LYS A 91 -12.32 2.61 17.23
C LYS A 91 -13.06 3.74 17.97
N GLY A 92 -12.61 4.98 17.84
CA GLY A 92 -13.16 6.15 18.55
C GLY A 92 -13.65 7.30 17.66
N SER A 93 -13.90 7.05 16.37
CA SER A 93 -14.17 8.11 15.39
C SER A 93 -15.58 8.73 15.53
N ALA A 94 -15.74 9.62 16.51
CA ALA A 94 -16.67 10.73 16.38
C ALA A 94 -16.29 11.57 15.14
N PRO A 95 -17.25 12.19 14.43
CA PRO A 95 -17.03 12.91 13.16
C PRO A 95 -15.94 13.99 13.20
N ASP A 96 -15.53 14.44 14.39
CA ASP A 96 -14.46 15.42 14.60
C ASP A 96 -13.04 14.87 14.35
N ALA A 97 -12.80 13.56 14.52
CA ALA A 97 -11.49 12.96 14.32
C ALA A 97 -11.05 13.01 12.84
N LEU A 98 -11.99 12.79 11.91
CA LEU A 98 -11.72 12.88 10.46
C LEU A 98 -11.44 14.32 10.01
N ARG A 99 -12.01 15.31 10.69
CA ARG A 99 -11.76 16.74 10.44
C ARG A 99 -10.36 17.14 10.93
N ALA A 100 -9.95 16.65 12.10
CA ALA A 100 -8.62 16.87 12.64
C ALA A 100 -7.53 16.22 11.78
N LEU A 101 -7.75 14.98 11.31
CA LEU A 101 -6.80 14.28 10.43
C LEU A 101 -6.61 15.01 9.10
N ARG A 102 -7.70 15.52 8.50
CA ARG A 102 -7.65 16.33 7.27
C ARG A 102 -6.93 17.67 7.47
N ALA A 103 -7.04 18.29 8.65
CA ALA A 103 -6.33 19.52 8.97
C ALA A 103 -4.83 19.25 9.13
N ALA A 104 -4.46 18.21 9.87
CA ALA A 104 -3.07 17.81 10.08
C ALA A 104 -2.34 17.41 8.79
N LEU A 105 -3.05 16.72 7.88
CA LEU A 105 -2.52 16.37 6.55
C LEU A 105 -2.29 17.60 5.67
N ARG A 106 -3.12 18.66 5.77
CA ARG A 106 -2.94 19.89 4.98
C ARG A 106 -1.72 20.70 5.41
N GLU A 107 -1.46 20.77 6.72
CA GLU A 107 -0.28 21.47 7.25
C GLU A 107 1.03 20.78 6.84
N ARG A 108 1.07 19.44 6.89
CA ARG A 108 2.23 18.66 6.43
C ARG A 108 2.47 18.75 4.93
N MET A 109 1.42 18.96 4.14
CA MET A 109 1.50 19.12 2.68
C MET A 109 1.73 20.59 2.25
N GLY A 110 1.93 21.51 3.19
CA GLY A 110 2.20 22.93 2.91
C GLY A 110 1.05 23.69 2.25
N LEU A 111 -0.18 23.16 2.30
CA LEU A 111 -1.36 23.78 1.69
C LEU A 111 -1.98 24.79 2.67
N SER A 112 -1.36 25.94 2.84
CA SER A 112 -1.88 27.04 3.65
C SER A 112 -2.98 27.81 2.92
N GLY A 113 -4.21 27.31 3.03
CA GLY A 113 -5.42 28.05 2.63
C GLY A 113 -6.17 28.56 3.85
N SER A 114 -6.01 29.84 4.20
CA SER A 114 -6.80 30.53 5.22
C SER A 114 -8.31 30.30 5.03
N PRO A 115 -9.11 30.18 6.11
CA PRO A 115 -10.55 30.14 5.94
C PRO A 115 -10.99 31.47 5.32
N ALA A 116 -11.64 31.41 4.16
CA ALA A 116 -12.28 32.55 3.54
C ALA A 116 -13.16 33.25 4.60
N ARG A 117 -12.76 34.45 4.99
CA ARG A 117 -13.55 35.33 5.85
C ARG A 117 -14.83 35.63 5.07
N ARG A 118 -15.94 35.08 5.56
CA ARG A 118 -17.28 35.35 5.03
C ARG A 118 -17.52 36.86 5.17
N VAL A 119 -17.79 37.51 4.04
CA VAL A 119 -18.35 38.88 4.00
C VAL A 119 -19.80 38.82 4.43
#